data_AF-A0A2V8P086-F1
#
_entry.id   AF-A0A2V8P086-F1
#
_cell.length_a   1.000
_cell.length_b   1.000
_cell.length_c   1.000
_cell.angle_alpha   90.00
_cell.angle_beta   90.00
_cell.angle_gamma   90.00
#
_symmetry.space_group_name_H-M   'P 1'
#
loop_
_entity.id
_entity.type
_entity.pdbx_description
1 polymer ?
#
loop_
_entity_poly.entity_id
_entity_poly.type
_entity_poly.pdbx_seq_one_letter_code
_entity_poly.pdbx_strand_id
1 'polypeptide(L)'
;MDSVDPIRICSGSLIALLVSESFGYRTWLEGKGQTMALKKLRMICAGGDKTLAEWDTETVSPQRLAEIEKEFNDKVVQGWFAADISDKRNVLIREFDPDAEILLIPRVQGGL
;
A
#
# COMPACT_ATOMS: atom_id res chain seq x y z
N MET A 1 -14.58 -13.60 40.38
CA MET A 1 -13.63 -13.30 41.47
C MET A 1 -12.23 -13.55 40.95
N ASP A 2 -11.57 -12.43 40.68
CA ASP A 2 -10.16 -12.15 40.99
C ASP A 2 -9.09 -13.12 40.46
N SER A 3 -8.29 -12.66 39.50
CA SER A 3 -7.01 -12.02 39.87
C SER A 3 -6.25 -11.56 38.63
N VAL A 4 -5.85 -10.30 38.69
CA VAL A 4 -4.93 -9.64 37.75
C VAL A 4 -3.54 -9.64 38.40
N ASP A 5 -2.52 -9.87 37.56
CA ASP A 5 -1.09 -9.48 37.68
C ASP A 5 -0.16 -10.25 38.65
N PRO A 6 1.20 -10.25 38.44
CA PRO A 6 2.01 -9.46 37.49
C PRO A 6 3.09 -10.21 36.68
N ILE A 7 3.49 -9.49 35.63
CA ILE A 7 4.65 -9.63 34.73
C ILE A 7 5.97 -10.03 35.41
N ARG A 8 6.68 -11.02 34.84
CA ARG A 8 8.10 -11.28 35.09
C ARG A 8 8.93 -11.05 33.82
N ILE A 9 9.51 -9.86 33.74
CA ILE A 9 10.47 -9.43 32.71
C ILE A 9 11.83 -10.09 33.00
N CYS A 10 12.35 -10.86 32.04
CA CYS A 10 13.76 -11.24 31.99
C CYS A 10 14.46 -10.40 30.92
N SER A 11 15.44 -9.65 31.42
CA SER A 11 16.39 -8.74 30.77
C SER A 11 17.04 -9.29 29.49
N GLY A 12 17.23 -8.43 28.47
CA GLY A 12 18.30 -8.68 27.50
C GLY A 12 18.22 -8.14 26.06
N SER A 13 17.33 -7.22 25.66
CA SER A 13 17.60 -6.32 24.52
C SER A 13 16.57 -5.19 24.46
N LEU A 14 17.06 -3.95 24.53
CA LEU A 14 16.29 -2.72 24.60
C LEU A 14 16.01 -2.25 23.17
N ILE A 15 14.78 -2.40 22.67
CA ILE A 15 13.98 -1.44 21.86
C ILE A 15 12.57 -2.06 21.70
N ALA A 16 11.70 -1.59 22.59
CA ALA A 16 10.24 -1.45 22.54
C ALA A 16 9.37 -2.39 21.65
N LEU A 17 8.68 -3.32 22.32
CA LEU A 17 7.30 -3.70 21.99
C LEU A 17 6.35 -2.53 22.33
N LEU A 18 5.39 -2.27 21.42
CA LEU A 18 4.07 -1.63 21.54
C LEU A 18 3.80 -1.06 20.12
N VAL A 19 3.27 -1.80 19.17
CA VAL A 19 1.87 -2.24 19.05
C VAL A 19 1.84 -3.54 18.26
N SER A 20 1.42 -4.63 18.89
CA SER A 20 1.02 -5.86 18.19
C SER A 20 -0.47 -6.04 18.39
N GLU A 21 -1.33 -5.33 17.65
CA GLU A 21 -2.78 -5.65 17.67
C GLU A 21 -3.68 -5.02 16.58
N SER A 22 -3.19 -4.65 15.39
CA SER A 22 -4.07 -4.36 14.23
C SER A 22 -3.28 -4.31 12.92
N PHE A 23 -3.19 -5.43 12.19
CA PHE A 23 -3.05 -5.53 10.71
C PHE A 23 -2.44 -6.87 10.24
N GLY A 24 -2.33 -7.88 11.10
CA GLY A 24 -1.52 -9.05 10.77
C GLY A 24 -1.99 -10.38 11.31
N TYR A 25 -3.30 -10.67 11.38
CA TYR A 25 -3.79 -12.04 11.52
C TYR A 25 -5.15 -12.27 10.84
N ARG A 26 -5.19 -13.28 9.95
CA ARG A 26 -6.35 -14.10 9.57
C ARG A 26 -7.50 -13.44 8.78
N THR A 27 -7.30 -13.26 7.49
CA THR A 27 -8.34 -13.61 6.50
C THR A 27 -8.26 -15.11 6.20
N TRP A 28 -8.71 -15.92 7.16
CA TRP A 28 -9.05 -17.34 6.98
C TRP A 28 -10.50 -17.53 7.39
N LEU A 29 -11.42 -17.05 6.55
CA LEU A 29 -12.79 -17.53 6.49
C LEU A 29 -13.12 -17.69 5.02
N GLU A 30 -13.18 -18.95 4.60
CA GLU A 30 -13.58 -19.37 3.28
C GLU A 30 -14.98 -18.82 2.95
N GLY A 31 -15.05 -17.99 1.91
CA GLY A 31 -16.22 -17.82 1.09
C GLY A 31 -15.76 -17.88 -0.35
N LYS A 32 -16.06 -18.98 -1.06
CA LYS A 32 -15.93 -19.04 -2.51
C LYS A 32 -16.78 -17.90 -3.11
N GLY A 33 -16.13 -16.83 -3.55
CA GLY A 33 -16.79 -15.68 -4.15
C GLY A 33 -15.77 -14.60 -4.47
N GLN A 34 -15.06 -14.78 -5.60
CA GLN A 34 -14.24 -13.79 -6.31
C GLN A 34 -13.11 -13.16 -5.49
N THR A 35 -11.86 -13.34 -5.96
CA THR A 35 -10.75 -12.50 -5.54
C THR A 35 -11.11 -11.07 -5.94
N MET A 36 -11.71 -10.31 -5.03
CA MET A 36 -12.03 -8.90 -5.26
C MET A 36 -10.76 -8.23 -5.76
N ALA A 37 -10.83 -7.54 -6.89
CA ALA A 37 -9.67 -7.00 -7.59
C ALA A 37 -9.14 -5.74 -6.85
N LEU A 38 -8.60 -5.95 -5.66
CA LEU A 38 -8.00 -4.92 -4.84
C LEU A 38 -6.75 -4.37 -5.53
N LYS A 39 -6.74 -3.07 -5.82
CA LYS A 39 -5.66 -2.34 -6.50
C LYS A 39 -4.98 -1.38 -5.54
N LYS A 40 -3.74 -1.03 -5.87
CA LYS A 40 -2.89 -0.19 -5.04
C LYS A 40 -2.15 0.83 -5.88
N LEU A 41 -2.01 2.02 -5.30
CA LEU A 41 -1.08 3.05 -5.74
C LEU A 41 0.08 3.05 -4.73
N ARG A 42 1.25 2.66 -5.20
CA ARG A 42 2.47 2.55 -4.39
C ARG A 42 3.52 3.52 -4.89
N MET A 43 4.46 3.86 -4.04
CA MET A 43 5.53 4.79 -4.33
C MET A 43 6.84 4.25 -3.77
N ILE A 44 7.88 4.20 -4.60
CA ILE A 44 9.23 3.84 -4.15
C ILE A 44 9.91 5.09 -3.57
N CYS A 45 10.38 4.98 -2.33
CA CYS A 45 11.13 6.02 -1.64
C CYS A 45 12.47 5.47 -1.17
N ALA A 46 13.40 6.37 -0.80
CA ALA A 46 14.71 5.97 -0.27
C ALA A 46 14.65 5.08 0.99
N GLY A 47 13.50 5.07 1.68
CA GLY A 47 13.22 4.23 2.84
C GLY A 47 12.40 2.97 2.58
N GLY A 48 12.08 2.64 1.31
CA GLY A 48 11.27 1.47 0.94
C GLY A 48 10.01 1.82 0.13
N ASP A 49 9.08 0.87 0.03
CA ASP A 49 7.80 1.09 -0.63
C ASP A 49 6.79 1.73 0.30
N LYS A 50 6.04 2.71 -0.22
CA LYS A 50 4.96 3.38 0.48
C LYS A 50 3.66 3.20 -0.31
N THR A 51 2.65 2.61 0.31
CA THR A 51 1.29 2.62 -0.24
C THR A 51 0.67 4.00 -0.01
N LEU A 52 0.25 4.63 -1.09
CA LEU A 52 -0.43 5.93 -1.10
C LEU A 52 -1.94 5.74 -1.02
N ALA A 53 -2.47 4.80 -1.81
CA ALA A 53 -3.87 4.45 -1.81
C ALA A 53 -4.06 2.96 -2.10
N GLU A 54 -5.17 2.44 -1.61
CA GLU A 54 -5.68 1.10 -1.88
C GLU A 54 -7.18 1.24 -2.14
N TRP A 55 -7.67 0.56 -3.16
CA TRP A 55 -9.08 0.56 -3.51
C TRP A 55 -9.51 -0.78 -4.08
N ASP A 56 -10.81 -1.02 -3.99
CA ASP A 56 -11.46 -2.19 -4.53
C ASP A 56 -12.21 -1.77 -5.81
N THR A 57 -11.86 -2.35 -6.96
CA THR A 57 -12.43 -1.92 -8.25
C THR A 57 -13.95 -2.10 -8.35
N GLU A 58 -14.54 -2.97 -7.54
CA GLU A 58 -15.97 -3.30 -7.59
C GLU A 58 -16.80 -2.40 -6.67
N THR A 59 -16.20 -1.89 -5.60
CA THR A 59 -16.91 -1.13 -4.54
C THR A 59 -16.42 0.29 -4.33
N VAL A 60 -15.30 0.68 -4.97
CA VAL A 60 -14.75 2.04 -4.85
C VAL A 60 -15.74 3.08 -5.40
N SER A 61 -15.93 4.16 -4.64
CA SER A 61 -16.77 5.26 -5.09
C SER A 61 -16.07 6.09 -6.17
N PRO A 62 -16.80 6.68 -7.13
CA PRO A 62 -16.21 7.55 -8.15
C PRO A 62 -15.46 8.76 -7.55
N GLN A 63 -15.95 9.26 -6.41
CA GLN A 63 -15.30 10.35 -5.67
C GLN A 63 -13.93 9.93 -5.16
N ARG A 64 -13.84 8.71 -4.60
CA ARG A 64 -12.57 8.18 -4.10
C ARG A 64 -11.60 7.91 -5.23
N LEU A 65 -12.06 7.40 -6.37
CA LEU A 65 -11.22 7.24 -7.57
C LEU A 65 -10.67 8.59 -8.06
N ALA A 66 -11.50 9.64 -8.10
CA ALA A 66 -11.04 10.97 -8.51
C ALA A 66 -9.97 11.55 -7.57
N GLU A 67 -10.04 11.28 -6.26
CA GLU A 67 -8.99 11.66 -5.31
C GLU A 67 -7.67 10.93 -5.59
N ILE A 68 -7.75 9.62 -5.87
CA ILE A 68 -6.58 8.78 -6.16
C ILE A 68 -5.96 9.21 -7.49
N GLU A 69 -6.78 9.47 -8.51
CA GLU A 69 -6.36 9.98 -9.80
C GLU A 69 -5.66 11.34 -9.66
N LYS A 70 -6.21 12.24 -8.83
CA LYS A 70 -5.57 13.53 -8.54
C LYS A 70 -4.19 13.33 -7.90
N GLU A 71 -4.09 12.45 -6.92
CA GLU A 71 -2.80 12.16 -6.27
C GLU A 71 -1.79 11.55 -7.25
N PHE A 72 -2.23 10.64 -8.11
CA PHE A 72 -1.43 10.09 -9.20
C PHE A 72 -0.92 11.20 -10.12
N ASN A 73 -1.82 12.06 -10.61
CA ASN A 73 -1.49 13.14 -11.54
C ASN A 73 -0.52 14.15 -10.90
N ASP A 74 -0.73 14.51 -9.63
CA ASP A 74 0.17 15.39 -8.89
C ASP A 74 1.60 14.83 -8.85
N LYS A 75 1.75 13.50 -8.71
CA LYS A 75 3.06 12.82 -8.71
C LYS A 75 3.69 12.76 -10.10
N VAL A 76 2.91 12.42 -11.12
CA VAL A 76 3.39 12.40 -12.50
C VAL A 76 3.86 13.79 -12.94
N VAL A 77 3.13 14.85 -12.58
CA VAL A 77 3.51 16.25 -12.83
C VAL A 77 4.79 16.65 -12.07
N GLN A 78 5.00 16.12 -10.86
CA GLN A 78 6.27 16.26 -10.12
C GLN A 78 7.45 15.51 -10.80
N GLY A 79 7.20 14.81 -11.90
CA GLY A 79 8.22 14.12 -12.68
C GLY A 79 8.47 12.68 -12.25
N TRP A 80 7.56 12.09 -11.46
CA TRP A 80 7.58 10.67 -11.14
C TRP A 80 7.13 9.85 -12.35
N PHE A 81 7.71 8.66 -12.50
CA PHE A 81 7.24 7.69 -13.48
C PHE A 81 6.19 6.79 -12.84
N ALA A 82 5.12 6.51 -13.57
CA ALA A 82 4.15 5.51 -13.19
C ALA A 82 4.34 4.24 -14.03
N ALA A 83 4.30 3.09 -13.38
CA ALA A 83 4.29 1.78 -14.01
C ALA A 83 3.04 1.02 -13.58
N ASP A 84 2.32 0.45 -14.55
CA ASP A 84 1.41 -0.65 -14.27
C ASP A 84 2.25 -1.90 -14.02
N ILE A 85 2.06 -2.49 -12.83
CA ILE A 85 2.72 -3.71 -12.35
C ILE A 85 1.74 -4.90 -12.24
N SER A 86 0.51 -4.74 -12.71
CA SER A 86 -0.51 -5.80 -12.75
C SER A 86 -0.03 -6.98 -13.58
N ASP A 87 -0.20 -8.22 -13.08
CA ASP A 87 0.01 -9.46 -13.84
C ASP A 87 1.31 -9.50 -14.67
N LYS A 88 2.39 -8.91 -14.16
CA LYS A 88 3.72 -8.81 -14.82
C LYS A 88 3.77 -7.93 -16.07
N ARG A 89 2.74 -7.12 -16.34
CA ARG A 89 2.89 -5.92 -17.17
C ARG A 89 3.89 -5.03 -16.44
N ASN A 90 4.92 -4.58 -17.12
CA ASN A 90 5.90 -3.63 -16.59
C ASN A 90 5.89 -2.44 -17.55
N VAL A 91 4.71 -1.87 -17.75
CA VAL A 91 4.46 -0.86 -18.77
C VAL A 91 4.40 0.50 -18.08
N LEU A 92 5.16 1.46 -18.61
CA LEU A 92 5.06 2.84 -18.16
C LEU A 92 3.72 3.41 -18.63
N ILE A 93 2.92 3.85 -17.68
CA ILE A 93 1.63 4.52 -17.92
C ILE A 93 1.79 6.01 -17.67
N ARG A 94 1.06 6.82 -18.43
CA ARG A 94 1.03 8.29 -18.28
C ARG A 94 -0.28 8.80 -17.71
N GLU A 95 -1.31 7.97 -17.79
CA GLU A 95 -2.67 8.27 -17.37
C GLU A 95 -3.04 7.29 -16.26
N PHE A 96 -3.91 7.72 -15.36
CA PHE A 96 -4.39 6.88 -14.28
C PHE A 96 -5.29 5.79 -14.84
N ASP A 97 -4.98 4.54 -14.50
CA ASP A 97 -5.79 3.37 -14.82
C ASP A 97 -6.33 2.77 -13.52
N PRO A 98 -7.65 2.85 -13.25
CA PRO A 98 -8.24 2.35 -12.02
C PRO A 98 -8.17 0.82 -11.89
N ASP A 99 -7.94 0.10 -12.99
CA ASP A 99 -7.78 -1.36 -13.01
C ASP A 99 -6.32 -1.79 -12.88
N ALA A 100 -5.38 -0.85 -12.87
CA ALA A 100 -3.95 -1.13 -12.73
C ALA A 100 -3.50 -1.14 -11.25
N GLU A 101 -2.58 -2.04 -10.93
CA GLU A 101 -1.72 -1.88 -9.77
C GLU A 101 -0.56 -0.96 -10.17
N ILE A 102 -0.52 0.23 -9.57
CA ILE A 102 0.34 1.32 -10.02
C ILE A 102 1.53 1.48 -9.06
N LEU A 103 2.73 1.53 -9.63
CA LEU A 103 3.96 1.86 -8.93
C LEU A 103 4.54 3.19 -9.43
N LEU A 104 4.67 4.14 -8.52
CA LEU A 104 5.35 5.42 -8.73
C LEU A 104 6.83 5.31 -8.40
N ILE A 105 7.67 5.65 -9.37
CA ILE A 105 9.12 5.55 -9.31
C ILE A 105 9.70 6.96 -9.39
N PRO A 106 10.55 7.38 -8.45
CA PRO A 106 11.15 8.71 -8.49
C PRO A 106 12.08 8.80 -9.69
N ARG A 107 12.14 9.97 -10.34
CA ARG A 107 13.19 10.20 -11.33
C ARG A 107 14.54 10.29 -10.63
N VAL A 108 15.37 9.26 -10.80
CA VAL A 108 16.79 9.34 -10.47
C VAL A 108 17.48 10.24 -11.50
N GLN A 109 17.76 11.48 -11.14
CA GLN A 109 18.82 12.23 -11.81
C GLN A 109 20.14 11.60 -11.36
N GLY A 110 20.68 10.69 -12.16
CA GLY A 110 22.07 10.27 -12.02
C GLY A 110 22.95 11.52 -12.21
N GLY A 111 23.65 11.91 -11.15
CA GLY A 111 24.62 13.00 -11.20
C GLY A 111 25.82 12.61 -12.05
N LEU A 112 26.29 13.59 -12.84
CA LEU A 112 27.59 13.61 -13.51
C LEU A 112 28.75 13.29 -12.56
#